data_AF-A0A6L8GKT7-F1
#
_entry.id   AF-A0A6L8GKT7-F1
#
_cell.length_a   1.000
_cell.length_b   1.000
_cell.length_c   1.000
_cell.angle_alpha   90.00
_cell.angle_beta   90.00
_cell.angle_gamma   90.00
#
_symmetry.space_group_name_H-M   'P 1'
#
loop_
_entity.id
_entity.type
_entity.pdbx_description
1 polymer ?
#
loop_
_entity_poly.entity_id
_entity_poly.type
_entity_poly.pdbx_seq_one_letter_code
_entity_poly.pdbx_strand_id
1 'polypeptide(L)' 'MAASNARNKQALQDSAQARRQALMDSLQARVHLARRNGDIPAQQALYREAVALGLPLDCLDPGFSLKGQR' A
#
# COMPACT_ATOMS: atom_id res chain seq x y z
N MET A 1 -21.12 -6.97 31.85
CA MET A 1 -21.25 -7.40 30.43
C MET A 1 -20.58 -6.47 29.40
N ALA A 2 -19.85 -5.41 29.78
CA ALA A 2 -19.22 -4.49 28.81
C ALA A 2 -17.88 -4.98 28.19
N ALA A 3 -17.16 -5.88 28.86
CA ALA A 3 -15.82 -6.32 28.46
C ALA A 3 -15.79 -7.11 27.12
N SER A 4 -16.84 -7.89 26.83
CA SER A 4 -16.91 -8.71 25.61
C SER A 4 -17.07 -7.86 24.34
N ASN A 5 -17.74 -6.71 24.43
CA ASN A 5 -17.95 -5.81 23.30
C ASN A 5 -16.66 -5.04 22.92
N ALA A 6 -15.85 -4.66 23.92
CA ALA A 6 -14.57 -4.00 23.67
C ALA A 6 -13.58 -4.94 22.97
N ARG A 7 -13.51 -6.19 23.42
CA ARG A 7 -12.62 -7.22 22.85
C ARG A 7 -12.98 -7.57 21.41
N ASN A 8 -14.27 -7.62 21.08
CA ASN A 8 -14.75 -7.87 19.72
C ASN A 8 -14.44 -6.68 18.79
N LYS A 9 -14.62 -5.44 19.25
CA LYS A 9 -14.22 -4.24 18.51
C LYS A 9 -12.71 -4.18 18.26
N GLN A 10 -11.89 -4.58 19.25
CA GLN A 10 -10.44 -4.66 19.09
C GLN A 10 -10.03 -5.72 18.06
N ALA A 11 -10.64 -6.91 18.09
CA ALA A 11 -10.35 -7.96 17.10
C ALA A 11 -10.74 -7.52 15.67
N LEU A 12 -11.84 -6.78 15.51
CA LEU A 12 -12.25 -6.19 14.23
C LEU A 12 -11.25 -5.12 13.74
N GLN A 13 -10.74 -4.28 14.64
CA GLN A 13 -9.72 -3.28 14.32
C GLN A 13 -8.40 -3.94 13.91
N ASP A 14 -7.97 -4.96 14.65
CA ASP A 14 -6.75 -5.73 14.36
C ASP A 14 -6.83 -6.43 13.00
N SER A 15 -7.95 -7.08 12.72
CA SER A 15 -8.18 -7.73 11.42
C SER A 15 -8.34 -6.73 10.27
N ALA A 16 -8.93 -5.55 10.49
CA ALA A 16 -8.94 -4.47 9.51
C ALA A 16 -7.53 -3.92 9.24
N GLN A 17 -6.69 -3.81 10.27
CA GLN A 17 -5.32 -3.37 10.16
C GLN A 17 -4.44 -4.42 9.45
N ALA A 18 -4.61 -5.71 9.76
CA ALA A 18 -3.95 -6.81 9.05
C ALA A 18 -4.34 -6.87 7.57
N ARG A 19 -5.63 -6.66 7.24
CA ARG A 19 -6.08 -6.55 5.83
C ARG A 19 -5.46 -5.35 5.12
N ARG A 20 -5.37 -4.21 5.80
CA ARG A 20 -4.73 -3.00 5.25
C ARG A 20 -3.24 -3.25 4.97
N GLN A 21 -2.53 -3.89 5.90
CA GLN A 21 -1.13 -4.25 5.73
C GLN A 21 -0.93 -5.22 4.55
N ALA A 22 -1.74 -6.28 4.46
CA ALA A 22 -1.68 -7.22 3.34
C ALA A 22 -1.96 -6.57 1.97
N LEU A 23 -2.88 -5.60 1.93
CA LEU A 23 -3.14 -4.79 0.74
C LEU A 23 -1.92 -3.95 0.35
N MET A 24 -1.27 -3.31 1.33
CA MET A 24 -0.04 -2.52 1.10
C MET A 24 1.10 -3.39 0.58
N ASP A 25 1.36 -4.54 1.22
CA ASP A 25 2.37 -5.50 0.77
C ASP A 25 2.09 -5.97 -0.67
N SER A 26 0.83 -6.27 -1.02
CA SER A 26 0.46 -6.69 -2.37
C SER A 26 0.68 -5.58 -3.40
N LEU A 27 0.30 -4.33 -3.07
CA LEU A 27 0.52 -3.16 -3.94
C LEU A 27 2.01 -2.90 -4.14
N GLN A 28 2.81 -2.96 -3.07
CA GLN A 28 4.25 -2.78 -3.13
C GLN A 28 4.90 -3.86 -4.02
N ALA A 29 4.52 -5.13 -3.86
CA ALA A 29 5.01 -6.21 -4.72
C ALA A 29 4.68 -5.98 -6.20
N ARG A 30 3.47 -5.52 -6.53
CA ARG A 30 3.06 -5.19 -7.91
C ARG A 30 3.85 -4.01 -8.48
N VAL A 31 4.08 -2.98 -7.69
CA VAL A 31 4.90 -1.82 -8.11
C VAL A 31 6.34 -2.23 -8.35
N HIS A 32 6.93 -3.07 -7.49
CA HIS A 32 8.27 -3.61 -7.71
C HIS A 32 8.35 -4.43 -9.00
N LEU A 33 7.34 -5.26 -9.28
CA LEU A 33 7.27 -6.05 -10.52
C LEU A 33 7.14 -5.16 -11.76
N ALA A 34 6.23 -4.19 -11.74
CA ALA A 34 6.05 -3.22 -12.83
C ALA A 34 7.34 -2.44 -13.11
N ARG A 35 8.05 -2.00 -12.05
CA ARG A 35 9.36 -1.36 -12.17
C ARG A 35 10.40 -2.28 -12.81
N ARG A 36 10.46 -3.54 -12.37
CA ARG A 36 11.43 -4.51 -12.90
C ARG A 36 11.19 -4.84 -14.38
N ASN A 37 9.94 -4.80 -14.80
CA ASN A 37 9.54 -5.00 -16.19
C ASN A 37 9.65 -3.72 -17.04
N GLY A 38 9.87 -2.55 -16.43
CA GLY A 38 9.88 -1.26 -17.13
C GLY A 38 8.50 -0.76 -17.54
N ASP A 39 7.42 -1.31 -16.97
CA ASP A 39 6.05 -0.93 -17.25
C ASP A 39 5.65 0.37 -16.52
N ILE A 40 6.15 1.48 -17.04
CA ILE A 40 5.80 2.85 -16.60
C ILE A 40 4.27 3.09 -16.51
N PRO A 41 3.43 2.69 -17.49
CA PRO A 41 1.98 2.91 -17.38
C PRO A 41 1.35 2.08 -16.27
N ALA A 42 1.84 0.86 -16.02
CA ALA A 42 1.36 0.03 -14.91
C ALA A 42 1.75 0.64 -13.56
N GLN A 43 2.96 1.18 -13.44
CA GLN A 43 3.40 1.89 -12.24
C GLN A 43 2.53 3.12 -11.96
N GLN A 44 2.18 3.92 -12.97
CA GLN A 44 1.29 5.07 -12.81
C GLN A 44 -0.14 4.66 -12.41
N ALA A 45 -0.66 3.58 -12.99
CA ALA A 45 -1.98 3.05 -12.62
C ALA A 45 -2.02 2.58 -11.16
N LEU A 46 -1.01 1.83 -10.73
CA LEU A 46 -0.88 1.35 -9.34
C LEU A 46 -0.71 2.51 -8.35
N TYR A 47 0.03 3.56 -8.72
CA TYR A 47 0.13 4.76 -7.90
C TYR A 47 -1.22 5.46 -7.74
N ARG A 48 -1.98 5.63 -8.83
CA ARG A 48 -3.32 6.23 -8.78
C ARG A 48 -4.30 5.39 -7.95
N GLU A 49 -4.23 4.07 -8.06
CA GLU A 49 -5.02 3.15 -7.21
C GLU A 49 -4.68 3.33 -5.74
N ALA A 50 -3.40 3.43 -5.39
CA ALA A 50 -3.00 3.64 -4.00
C ALA A 50 -3.43 5.01 -3.44
N VAL A 51 -3.37 6.06 -4.26
CA VAL A 51 -3.91 7.39 -3.91
C VAL A 51 -5.42 7.29 -3.65
N ALA A 52 -6.16 6.63 -4.54
CA ALA A 52 -7.61 6.47 -4.41
C ALA A 52 -8.00 5.66 -3.16
N LEU A 53 -7.15 4.72 -2.75
CA LEU A 53 -7.32 3.92 -1.53
C LEU A 53 -6.84 4.66 -0.25
N GLY A 54 -6.26 5.85 -0.37
CA GLY A 54 -5.71 6.61 0.75
C GLY A 54 -4.54 5.89 1.44
N LEU A 55 -3.83 5.04 0.71
CA LEU A 55 -2.69 4.30 1.24
C LEU A 55 -1.43 5.18 1.27
N PRO A 56 -0.53 4.95 2.25
CA PRO A 56 0.75 5.63 2.29
C PRO A 56 1.53 5.43 0.98
N LEU A 57 1.76 6.52 0.26
CA LEU A 57 2.47 6.52 -1.02
C LEU A 57 3.97 6.32 -0.86
N ASP A 58 4.47 6.46 0.37
CA ASP A 58 5.87 6.24 0.78
C ASP A 58 6.33 4.81 0.44
N CYS A 59 5.43 3.82 0.53
CA CYS A 59 5.73 2.43 0.19
C CYS A 59 5.82 2.18 -1.33
N LEU A 60 5.35 3.12 -2.15
CA LEU A 60 5.28 2.99 -3.61
C LEU A 60 6.27 3.91 -4.31
N ASP A 61 6.92 4.81 -3.56
CA ASP A 61 7.95 5.71 -4.05
C ASP A 61 9.24 5.63 -3.22
N PRO A 62 10.24 4.84 -3.67
CA PRO A 62 11.63 5.04 -3.25
C PRO A 62 12.37 6.02 -4.19
N GLY A 63 11.68 6.98 -4.79
CA GLY A 63 12.29 8.02 -5.60
C GLY A 63 11.88 7.99 -7.07
N PHE A 64 10.87 8.81 -7.37
CA PHE A 64 11.05 9.83 -8.41
C PHE A 64 12.14 10.85 -8.00
N SER A 65 13.27 10.36 -7.49
CA SER A 65 14.46 11.15 -7.30
C SER A 65 15.03 11.27 -8.71
N LEU A 66 14.77 12.43 -9.31
CA LEU A 66 15.57 13.06 -10.34
C LEU A 66 17.05 13.10 -9.88
N LYS A 67 17.71 11.95 -9.75
CA LYS A 67 19.13 11.81 -9.98
C LYS A 67 19.22 11.49 -11.47
N GLY A 68 19.15 12.51 -12.32
CA GLY A 68 20.35 13.30 -12.51
C GLY A 68 21.11 12.61 -13.63
N GLN A 69 20.62 12.81 -14.85
CA GLN A 69 21.46 12.70 -16.03
C GLN A 69 22.62 13.69 -15.85
N ARG A 70 23.83 13.18 -15.62
CA ARG A 70 25.09 13.82 -15.99
C ARG A 70 26.08 12.74 -16.39
#